data_AF-A0A6L8N3A4-F1
#
_entry.id   AF-A0A6L8N3A4-F1
#
_cell.length_a   1.000
_cell.length_b   1.000
_cell.length_c   1.000
_cell.angle_alpha   90.00
_cell.angle_beta   90.00
_cell.angle_gamma   90.00
#
_symmetry.space_group_name_H-M   'P 1'
#
loop_
_entity.id
_entity.type
_entity.pdbx_description
1 polymer ?
#
loop_
_entity_poly.entity_id
_entity_poly.type
_entity_poly.pdbx_seq_one_letter_code
_entity_poly.pdbx_strand_id
1 'polypeptide(L)'
;MTRTGTRRGTAALLGATAVALLLGGCGIRPTQVPVDGGPAPSRMPCAVTGEGGSQTRPQAVPVRIYLVCASQLVAVDRTAELPVAKSSDSGLQVARALVAELQKEPSQAEREAGLQTFVRPPITVSAPRDGDPEDTYRLSRQPEDLPPEALSQLVCTLAESRAAAGSGGVVLGGPGGYAPRVYDCAATTKSHPKSPAPGRVASRGVASR
;
A
#
# COMPACT_ATOMS: atom_id res chain seq x y z
N MET A 1 -54.13 16.77 -95.06
CA MET A 1 -52.71 16.98 -95.41
C MET A 1 -51.92 17.14 -94.14
N THR A 2 -50.78 16.46 -94.09
CA THR A 2 -49.90 16.20 -92.95
C THR A 2 -49.29 17.48 -92.36
N ARG A 3 -49.18 17.54 -91.03
CA ARG A 3 -47.89 17.71 -90.33
C ARG A 3 -48.01 17.70 -88.80
N THR A 4 -47.32 16.70 -88.22
CA THR A 4 -46.36 16.78 -87.11
C THR A 4 -46.70 17.41 -85.76
N GLY A 5 -46.38 16.66 -84.69
CA GLY A 5 -46.07 17.15 -83.34
C GLY A 5 -46.02 15.97 -82.36
N THR A 6 -44.94 15.18 -82.24
CA THR A 6 -43.72 15.40 -81.44
C THR A 6 -43.91 16.01 -80.04
N ARG A 7 -43.64 15.21 -78.99
CA ARG A 7 -42.63 15.41 -77.90
C ARG A 7 -43.14 14.85 -76.55
N ARG A 8 -42.44 13.83 -76.03
CA ARG A 8 -41.41 13.87 -74.96
C ARG A 8 -41.99 13.99 -73.54
N GLY A 9 -41.85 12.88 -72.83
CA GLY A 9 -42.06 12.66 -71.40
C GLY A 9 -42.23 11.15 -71.29
N THR A 10 -41.44 10.36 -70.59
CA THR A 10 -40.79 10.53 -69.30
C THR A 10 -39.70 9.43 -69.26
N ALA A 11 -38.42 9.75 -69.08
CA ALA A 11 -37.85 10.11 -67.79
C ALA A 11 -38.10 9.04 -66.71
N ALA A 12 -37.70 7.79 -66.93
CA ALA A 12 -37.44 6.82 -65.87
C ALA A 12 -36.82 5.59 -66.54
N LEU A 13 -35.56 5.27 -66.23
CA LEU A 13 -34.98 3.90 -66.20
C LEU A 13 -33.45 3.90 -66.29
N LEU A 14 -32.78 5.03 -66.56
CA LEU A 14 -31.31 5.09 -66.62
C LEU A 14 -30.62 5.48 -65.29
N GLY A 15 -31.36 5.64 -64.19
CA GLY A 15 -30.82 6.13 -62.92
C GLY A 15 -30.52 5.08 -61.84
N ALA A 16 -30.84 3.80 -62.06
CA ALA A 16 -30.78 2.78 -60.99
C ALA A 16 -29.54 1.88 -61.01
N THR A 17 -28.74 1.88 -62.08
CA THR A 17 -27.57 0.98 -62.22
C THR A 17 -26.24 1.62 -61.81
N ALA A 18 -26.21 2.91 -61.46
CA ALA A 18 -24.97 3.63 -61.13
C ALA A 18 -24.61 3.67 -59.63
N VAL A 19 -25.47 3.18 -58.72
CA VAL A 19 -25.24 3.28 -57.25
C VAL A 19 -24.84 1.93 -56.62
N ALA A 20 -24.54 0.90 -57.41
CA ALA A 20 -24.12 -0.41 -56.89
C ALA A 20 -22.60 -0.61 -56.84
N LEU A 21 -21.79 0.30 -57.40
CA LEU A 21 -20.34 0.14 -57.53
C LEU A 21 -19.51 0.96 -56.52
N LEU A 22 -20.15 1.66 -55.58
CA LEU A 22 -19.47 2.45 -54.54
C LEU A 22 -19.36 1.72 -53.19
N LEU A 23 -19.71 0.44 -53.13
CA LEU A 23 -19.37 -0.46 -52.01
C LEU A 23 -17.96 -1.07 -52.16
N GLY A 24 -17.07 -0.38 -52.88
CA GLY A 24 -15.63 -0.58 -52.75
C GLY A 24 -15.22 -0.13 -51.35
N GLY A 25 -15.45 -1.00 -50.36
CA GLY A 25 -14.93 -0.81 -49.01
C GLY A 25 -13.44 -0.54 -49.14
N CYS A 26 -13.03 0.67 -48.77
CA CYS A 26 -11.64 0.94 -48.43
C CYS A 26 -11.31 -0.05 -47.33
N GLY A 27 -10.66 -1.15 -47.71
CA GLY A 27 -10.19 -2.16 -46.79
C GLY A 27 -9.24 -1.47 -45.84
N ILE A 28 -9.73 -1.12 -44.66
CA ILE A 28 -8.88 -1.00 -43.48
C ILE A 28 -8.38 -2.42 -43.29
N ARG A 29 -7.25 -2.75 -43.93
CA ARG A 29 -6.41 -3.81 -43.40
C ARG A 29 -6.20 -3.38 -41.96
N PRO A 30 -6.65 -4.13 -40.95
CA PRO A 30 -6.06 -3.94 -39.65
C PRO A 30 -4.57 -4.13 -39.92
N THR A 31 -3.78 -3.07 -39.76
CA THR A 31 -2.39 -3.27 -39.42
C THR A 31 -2.47 -3.95 -38.07
N GLN A 32 -2.62 -5.28 -38.11
CA GLN A 32 -2.19 -6.19 -37.07
C GLN A 32 -0.72 -5.86 -36.97
N VAL A 33 -0.40 -4.81 -36.22
CA VAL A 33 0.92 -4.67 -35.64
C VAL A 33 1.04 -5.96 -34.88
N PRO A 34 1.97 -6.87 -35.25
CA PRO A 34 2.30 -7.97 -34.37
C PRO A 34 2.78 -7.26 -33.13
N VAL A 35 1.90 -7.12 -32.15
CA VAL A 35 2.32 -6.80 -30.81
C VAL A 35 2.94 -8.10 -30.31
N ASP A 36 4.14 -8.37 -30.82
CA ASP A 36 5.24 -8.86 -30.00
C ASP A 36 5.57 -7.76 -28.97
N GLY A 37 4.54 -7.35 -28.22
CA GLY A 37 4.72 -6.92 -26.86
C GLY A 37 5.17 -8.16 -26.13
N GLY A 38 6.45 -8.51 -26.29
CA GLY A 38 7.16 -9.27 -25.28
C GLY A 38 6.72 -8.73 -23.92
N PRO A 39 6.49 -9.63 -22.95
CA PRO A 39 5.64 -9.39 -21.79
C PRO A 39 5.77 -7.94 -21.33
N ALA A 40 4.66 -7.18 -21.40
CA ALA A 40 4.62 -5.79 -20.95
C ALA A 40 5.45 -5.72 -19.67
N PRO A 41 6.48 -4.83 -19.57
CA PRO A 41 7.50 -4.93 -18.54
C PRO A 41 6.77 -5.09 -17.23
N SER A 42 6.86 -6.29 -16.68
CA SER A 42 6.14 -6.68 -15.50
C SER A 42 6.55 -5.63 -14.48
N ARG A 43 5.59 -4.83 -14.03
CA ARG A 43 5.79 -3.94 -12.88
C ARG A 43 6.36 -4.86 -11.83
N MET A 44 7.65 -4.76 -11.53
CA MET A 44 8.33 -5.73 -10.70
C MET A 44 7.47 -5.87 -9.45
N PRO A 45 6.91 -7.06 -9.19
CA PRO A 45 6.02 -7.22 -8.05
C PRO A 45 6.85 -6.83 -6.83
N CYS A 46 6.29 -5.97 -6.00
CA CYS A 46 6.78 -5.62 -4.67
C CYS A 46 6.73 -6.86 -3.78
N ALA A 47 7.42 -7.91 -4.18
CA ALA A 47 7.34 -9.25 -3.64
C ALA A 47 8.77 -9.77 -3.56
N VAL A 48 9.27 -9.81 -2.34
CA VAL A 48 10.43 -10.61 -2.00
C VAL A 48 9.85 -11.91 -1.48
N THR A 49 9.94 -12.99 -2.26
CA THR A 49 9.76 -14.33 -1.69
C THR A 49 10.85 -14.51 -0.66
N GLY A 50 10.47 -14.61 0.62
CA GLY A 50 11.40 -14.49 1.74
C GLY A 50 12.60 -15.42 1.63
N GLU A 51 13.74 -14.88 1.21
CA GLU A 51 15.05 -15.51 1.41
C GLU A 51 15.54 -15.13 2.80
N GLY A 52 14.85 -15.66 3.81
CA GLY A 52 15.40 -15.75 5.15
C GLY A 52 16.48 -16.82 5.11
N GLY A 53 17.74 -16.41 4.95
CA GLY A 53 18.87 -17.32 5.14
C GLY A 53 18.73 -18.03 6.48
N SER A 54 18.50 -19.35 6.42
CA SER A 54 18.41 -20.25 7.57
C SER A 54 19.75 -20.32 8.29
N GLN A 55 20.08 -19.29 9.05
CA GLN A 55 20.96 -19.45 10.20
C GLN A 55 20.04 -19.69 11.38
N THR A 56 19.93 -20.95 11.80
CA THR A 56 19.22 -21.37 13.01
C THR A 56 19.88 -20.72 14.22
N ARG A 57 19.52 -19.47 14.48
CA ARG A 57 19.80 -18.79 15.74
C ARG A 57 18.64 -19.11 16.67
N PRO A 58 18.86 -19.56 17.92
CA PRO A 58 17.79 -20.06 18.81
C PRO A 58 16.64 -19.09 19.14
N GLN A 59 16.60 -17.88 18.58
CA GLN A 59 15.65 -16.80 18.92
C GLN A 59 15.17 -15.99 17.68
N ALA A 60 15.50 -16.42 16.46
CA ALA A 60 15.01 -15.75 15.24
C ALA A 60 13.54 -16.13 14.99
N VAL A 61 12.63 -15.17 15.11
CA VAL A 61 11.18 -15.37 14.94
C VAL A 61 10.73 -14.62 13.69
N PRO A 62 9.89 -15.22 12.82
CA PRO A 62 9.28 -14.49 11.72
C PRO A 62 8.38 -13.37 12.24
N VAL A 63 8.60 -12.16 11.72
CA VAL A 63 7.82 -10.96 12.01
C VAL A 63 7.33 -10.34 10.72
N ARG A 64 6.16 -9.70 10.79
CA ARG A 64 5.59 -8.92 9.69
C ARG A 64 5.89 -7.44 9.92
N ILE A 65 6.52 -6.78 8.96
CA ILE A 65 6.70 -5.33 8.94
C ILE A 65 6.05 -4.73 7.69
N TYR A 66 5.79 -3.42 7.70
CA TYR A 66 5.23 -2.72 6.55
C TYR A 66 6.27 -1.80 5.90
N LEU A 67 6.63 -2.09 4.65
CA LEU A 67 7.55 -1.29 3.83
C LEU A 67 6.79 -0.53 2.74
N VAL A 68 7.36 0.59 2.29
CA VAL A 68 6.82 1.32 1.15
C VAL A 68 7.31 0.66 -0.13
N CYS A 69 6.40 0.39 -1.05
CA CYS A 69 6.72 0.08 -2.43
C CYS A 69 5.89 0.98 -3.34
N ALA A 70 6.56 1.68 -4.26
CA ALA A 70 5.96 2.71 -5.12
C ALA A 70 5.20 3.80 -4.32
N SER A 71 3.90 3.63 -4.11
CA SER A 71 3.04 4.57 -3.38
C SER A 71 2.12 3.87 -2.38
N GLN A 72 2.45 2.65 -1.96
CA GLN A 72 1.64 1.85 -1.04
C GLN A 72 2.50 1.16 -0.01
N LEU A 73 1.90 0.76 1.11
CA LEU A 73 2.49 -0.14 2.08
C LEU A 73 2.26 -1.58 1.66
N VAL A 74 3.33 -2.36 1.71
CA VAL A 74 3.32 -3.81 1.50
C VAL A 74 3.84 -4.51 2.74
N ALA A 75 3.23 -5.63 3.06
CA ALA A 75 3.59 -6.42 4.22
C ALA A 75 4.78 -7.33 3.84
N VAL A 76 5.84 -7.29 4.62
CA VAL A 76 7.10 -8.01 4.39
C VAL A 76 7.40 -8.87 5.59
N ASP A 77 7.67 -10.15 5.34
CA ASP A 77 8.10 -11.09 6.37
C ASP A 77 9.62 -11.02 6.53
N ARG A 78 10.08 -10.74 7.75
CA ARG A 78 11.49 -10.74 8.15
C ARG A 78 11.71 -11.64 9.35
N THR A 79 12.96 -11.92 9.67
CA THR A 79 13.33 -12.56 10.94
C THR A 79 13.84 -11.51 11.91
N ALA A 80 13.24 -11.45 13.11
CA ALA A 80 13.70 -10.58 14.18
C ALA A 80 14.09 -11.42 15.40
N GLU A 81 15.07 -10.91 16.14
CA GLU A 81 15.38 -11.42 17.47
C GLU A 81 14.32 -10.89 18.43
N LEU A 82 13.35 -11.75 18.77
CA LEU A 82 12.35 -11.41 19.77
C LEU A 82 12.81 -11.95 21.13
N PRO A 83 12.73 -11.14 22.19
CA PRO A 83 12.97 -11.66 23.54
C PRO A 83 11.91 -12.70 23.87
N VAL A 84 12.32 -13.76 24.57
CA VAL A 84 11.39 -14.81 25.00
C VAL A 84 10.42 -14.19 26.00
N ALA A 85 9.15 -14.06 25.59
CA ALA A 85 8.05 -13.54 26.39
C ALA A 85 7.89 -14.37 27.68
N LYS A 86 8.31 -13.83 28.82
CA LYS A 86 8.16 -14.45 30.14
C LYS A 86 7.47 -13.54 31.17
N SER A 87 6.99 -12.36 30.76
CA SER A 87 6.39 -11.36 31.66
C SER A 87 5.21 -10.62 31.04
N SER A 88 4.50 -9.85 31.86
CA SER A 88 3.44 -8.92 31.46
C SER A 88 3.89 -7.88 30.42
N ASP A 89 5.19 -7.60 30.30
CA ASP A 89 5.75 -6.61 29.37
C ASP A 89 6.03 -7.16 27.96
N SER A 90 5.54 -8.36 27.65
CA SER A 90 5.81 -9.04 26.39
C SER A 90 5.39 -8.20 25.16
N GLY A 91 4.28 -7.48 25.24
CA GLY A 91 3.81 -6.60 24.15
C GLY A 91 4.77 -5.43 23.87
N LEU A 92 5.24 -4.75 24.91
CA LEU A 92 6.20 -3.64 24.78
C LEU A 92 7.53 -4.11 24.19
N GLN A 93 8.01 -5.29 24.59
CA GLN A 93 9.24 -5.85 24.07
C GLN A 93 9.11 -6.23 22.59
N VAL A 94 7.97 -6.80 22.18
CA VAL A 94 7.66 -7.07 20.77
C VAL A 94 7.60 -5.75 19.98
N ALA A 95 6.91 -4.72 20.49
CA ALA A 95 6.84 -3.42 19.85
C ALA A 95 8.23 -2.79 19.63
N ARG A 96 9.12 -2.86 20.63
CA ARG A 96 10.51 -2.40 20.51
C ARG A 96 11.28 -3.16 19.43
N ALA A 97 11.15 -4.49 19.39
CA ALA A 97 11.84 -5.30 18.40
C ALA A 97 11.33 -5.04 16.97
N LEU A 98 10.02 -4.86 16.78
CA LEU A 98 9.43 -4.50 15.48
C LEU A 98 9.90 -3.12 15.01
N VAL A 99 9.92 -2.12 15.90
CA VAL A 99 10.41 -0.78 15.55
C VAL A 99 11.91 -0.80 15.26
N ALA A 100 12.70 -1.63 15.96
CA ALA A 100 14.10 -1.84 15.64
C ALA A 100 14.28 -2.49 14.26
N GLU A 101 13.46 -3.50 13.93
CA GLU A 101 13.48 -4.17 12.63
C GLU A 101 13.11 -3.22 11.48
N LEU A 102 12.08 -2.38 11.68
CA LEU A 102 11.62 -1.41 10.70
C LEU A 102 12.63 -0.30 10.40
N GLN A 103 13.53 -0.01 11.35
CA GLN A 103 14.62 0.95 11.19
C GLN A 103 15.85 0.38 10.46
N LYS A 104 15.94 -0.95 10.28
CA LYS A 104 17.02 -1.56 9.52
C LYS A 104 16.88 -1.20 8.04
N GLU A 105 18.00 -0.92 7.40
CA GLU A 105 18.05 -0.72 5.96
C GLU A 105 17.46 -1.95 5.24
N PRO A 106 16.60 -1.77 4.21
CA PRO A 106 16.12 -2.89 3.43
C PRO A 106 17.27 -3.71 2.86
N SER A 107 17.15 -5.04 2.85
CA SER A 107 18.14 -5.95 2.29
C SER A 107 18.37 -5.67 0.80
N GLN A 108 19.44 -6.24 0.23
CA GLN A 108 19.69 -6.08 -1.21
C GLN A 108 18.49 -6.53 -2.06
N ALA A 109 17.95 -7.72 -1.79
CA ALA A 109 16.77 -8.24 -2.49
C ALA A 109 15.54 -7.35 -2.32
N GLU A 110 15.35 -6.79 -1.12
CA GLU A 110 14.25 -5.85 -0.86
C GLU A 110 14.41 -4.54 -1.64
N ARG A 111 15.63 -3.98 -1.71
CA ARG A 111 15.91 -2.78 -2.50
C ARG A 111 15.76 -3.01 -4.00
N GLU A 112 16.20 -4.17 -4.50
CA GLU A 112 16.01 -4.58 -5.90
C GLU A 112 14.53 -4.75 -6.24
N ALA A 113 13.70 -5.16 -5.27
CA ALA A 113 12.24 -5.18 -5.37
C ALA A 113 11.57 -3.80 -5.17
N GLY A 114 12.34 -2.74 -4.96
CA GLY A 114 11.84 -1.37 -4.78
C GLY A 114 11.26 -1.05 -3.40
N LEU A 115 11.54 -1.88 -2.39
CA LEU A 115 11.09 -1.67 -1.01
C LEU A 115 11.93 -0.62 -0.29
N GLN A 116 11.25 0.24 0.47
CA GLN A 116 11.87 1.35 1.21
C GLN A 116 11.33 1.45 2.63
N THR A 117 12.19 1.92 3.55
CA THR A 117 11.79 2.37 4.88
C THR A 117 12.03 3.87 5.04
N PHE A 118 11.03 4.56 5.57
CA PHE A 118 11.09 5.98 5.94
C PHE A 118 11.29 6.16 7.44
N VAL A 119 11.25 5.08 8.22
CA VAL A 119 11.47 5.10 9.66
C VAL A 119 12.98 5.15 9.93
N ARG A 120 13.53 6.36 9.98
CA ARG A 120 14.96 6.56 10.24
C ARG A 120 15.28 6.54 11.74
N PRO A 121 16.36 5.87 12.17
CA PRO A 121 16.79 5.93 13.55
C PRO A 121 17.24 7.35 13.98
N PRO A 122 17.12 7.69 15.27
CA PRO A 122 16.62 6.86 16.38
C PRO A 122 15.12 7.06 16.69
N ILE A 123 14.30 6.02 16.50
CA ILE A 123 12.94 5.89 17.02
C ILE A 123 12.92 4.76 18.05
N THR A 124 12.59 5.06 19.30
CA THR A 124 12.45 4.07 20.37
C THR A 124 11.04 4.05 20.91
N VAL A 125 10.66 2.91 21.50
CA VAL A 125 9.35 2.72 22.12
C VAL A 125 9.51 2.56 23.63
N SER A 126 8.70 3.29 24.38
CA SER A 126 8.63 3.26 25.84
C SER A 126 7.21 2.94 26.30
N ALA A 127 7.11 2.55 27.57
CA ALA A 127 5.87 2.24 28.25
C ALA A 127 4.93 3.48 28.31
N PRO A 128 3.63 3.27 28.55
CA PRO A 128 2.73 4.35 28.92
C PRO A 128 3.26 5.13 30.14
N ARG A 129 2.89 6.41 30.21
CA ARG A 129 3.06 7.26 31.40
C ARG A 129 1.79 7.24 32.24
N ASP A 130 1.91 7.76 33.46
CA ASP A 130 0.76 7.98 34.33
C ASP A 130 -0.32 8.78 33.60
N GLY A 131 -1.51 8.19 33.53
CA GLY A 131 -2.69 8.78 32.89
C GLY A 131 -2.89 8.41 31.42
N ASP A 132 -1.95 7.72 30.78
CA ASP A 132 -2.12 7.10 29.47
C ASP A 132 -2.98 5.84 29.54
N PRO A 133 -3.66 5.46 28.44
CA PRO A 133 -4.15 4.09 28.27
C PRO A 133 -3.03 3.05 28.40
N GLU A 134 -3.31 1.90 29.00
CA GLU A 134 -2.32 0.83 29.27
C GLU A 134 -1.65 0.28 28.00
N ASP A 135 -2.35 0.32 26.87
CA ASP A 135 -1.89 -0.13 25.55
C ASP A 135 -1.11 0.94 24.77
N THR A 136 -0.75 2.06 25.39
CA THR A 136 -0.01 3.14 24.75
C THR A 136 1.46 2.78 24.53
N TYR A 137 1.93 2.99 23.30
CA TYR A 137 3.36 3.01 22.98
C TYR A 137 3.85 4.44 22.82
N ARG A 138 4.79 4.85 23.68
CA ARG A 138 5.40 6.19 23.59
C ARG A 138 6.66 6.17 22.75
N LEU A 139 6.65 6.95 21.68
CA LEU A 139 7.78 7.14 20.78
C LEU A 139 8.77 8.19 21.34
N SER A 140 10.04 8.06 20.99
CA SER A 140 11.08 9.08 21.26
C SER A 140 10.88 10.39 20.48
N ARG A 141 9.95 10.43 19.53
CA ARG A 141 9.59 11.58 18.69
C ARG A 141 8.08 11.74 18.70
N GLN A 142 7.59 12.96 18.51
CA GLN A 142 6.16 13.19 18.40
C GLN A 142 5.65 12.49 17.12
N PRO A 143 4.62 11.61 17.19
CA PRO A 143 4.13 10.88 16.02
C PRO A 143 3.79 11.78 14.82
N GLU A 144 3.20 12.94 15.08
CA GLU A 144 2.78 13.93 14.09
C GLU A 144 3.95 14.69 13.45
N ASP A 145 5.14 14.65 14.05
CA ASP A 145 6.37 15.25 13.50
C ASP A 145 7.14 14.27 12.59
N LEU A 146 6.71 13.01 12.52
CA LEU A 146 7.30 12.01 11.63
C LEU A 146 6.85 12.27 10.18
N PRO A 147 7.69 11.95 9.18
CA PRO A 147 7.22 11.88 7.79
C PRO A 147 5.95 11.00 7.71
N PRO A 148 4.93 11.38 6.92
CA PRO A 148 3.69 10.63 6.82
C PRO A 148 3.90 9.15 6.51
N GLU A 149 4.86 8.82 5.63
CA GLU A 149 5.22 7.45 5.29
C GLU A 149 5.77 6.71 6.50
N ALA A 150 6.68 7.34 7.26
CA ALA A 150 7.28 6.76 8.46
C ALA A 150 6.22 6.47 9.54
N LEU A 151 5.31 7.42 9.76
CA LEU A 151 4.18 7.22 10.67
C LEU A 151 3.28 6.08 10.20
N SER A 152 2.92 6.04 8.92
CA SER A 152 2.09 4.98 8.34
C SER A 152 2.73 3.59 8.50
N GLN A 153 4.04 3.48 8.26
CA GLN A 153 4.78 2.24 8.44
C GLN A 153 4.79 1.78 9.90
N LEU A 154 5.03 2.69 10.85
CA LEU A 154 4.99 2.40 12.29
C LEU A 154 3.60 1.93 12.72
N VAL A 155 2.57 2.68 12.34
CA VAL A 155 1.17 2.39 12.68
C VAL A 155 0.79 1.00 12.19
N CYS A 156 1.00 0.70 10.91
CA CYS A 156 0.61 -0.59 10.36
C CYS A 156 1.46 -1.77 10.87
N THR A 157 2.75 -1.55 11.11
CA THR A 157 3.60 -2.59 11.70
C THR A 157 3.16 -2.93 13.13
N LEU A 158 2.86 -1.92 13.96
CA LEU A 158 2.45 -2.17 15.34
C LEU A 158 1.01 -2.68 15.43
N ALA A 159 0.07 -2.07 14.70
CA ALA A 159 -1.36 -2.40 14.74
C ALA A 159 -1.69 -3.82 14.25
N GLU A 160 -0.92 -4.35 13.31
CA GLU A 160 -1.13 -5.72 12.79
C GLU A 160 -0.16 -6.74 13.36
N SER A 161 0.75 -6.31 14.23
CA SER A 161 1.49 -7.25 15.05
C SER A 161 0.62 -7.76 16.20
N ARG A 162 1.03 -8.88 16.78
CA ARG A 162 0.46 -9.38 18.05
C ARG A 162 0.63 -8.40 19.23
N ALA A 163 1.35 -7.29 19.05
CA ALA A 163 1.47 -6.25 20.06
C ALA A 163 0.17 -5.43 20.23
N ALA A 164 -0.69 -5.37 19.20
CA ALA A 164 -1.96 -4.66 19.29
C ALA A 164 -3.08 -5.54 19.88
N ALA A 165 -3.89 -4.96 20.77
CA ALA A 165 -5.01 -5.62 21.45
C ALA A 165 -6.25 -5.87 20.55
N GLY A 166 -6.05 -6.12 19.25
CA GLY A 166 -7.11 -6.59 18.33
C GLY A 166 -8.03 -5.52 17.71
N SER A 167 -7.75 -4.23 17.86
CA SER A 167 -8.61 -3.14 17.35
C SER A 167 -8.28 -2.64 15.94
N GLY A 168 -7.24 -3.17 15.27
CA GLY A 168 -6.81 -2.70 13.94
C GLY A 168 -6.14 -1.31 13.96
N GLY A 169 -5.88 -0.77 15.15
CA GLY A 169 -5.16 0.47 15.38
C GLY A 169 -4.16 0.34 16.52
N VAL A 170 -3.39 1.40 16.74
CA VAL A 170 -2.37 1.48 17.80
C VAL A 170 -2.45 2.84 18.51
N VAL A 171 -2.30 2.83 19.83
CA VAL A 171 -2.24 4.05 20.63
C VAL A 171 -0.79 4.53 20.70
N LEU A 172 -0.50 5.67 20.08
CA LEU A 172 0.84 6.27 20.05
C LEU A 172 0.86 7.60 20.80
N GLY A 173 1.89 7.79 21.63
CA GLY A 173 2.22 9.06 22.26
C GLY A 173 3.62 9.53 21.90
N GLY A 174 3.86 10.84 21.95
CA GLY A 174 5.20 11.41 21.81
C GLY A 174 5.96 11.52 23.14
N PRO A 175 7.18 12.09 23.12
CA PRO A 175 7.95 12.36 24.33
C PRO A 175 7.40 13.56 25.12
N GLY A 176 6.61 14.44 24.50
CA GLY A 176 6.00 15.60 25.12
C GLY A 176 4.83 15.28 26.06
N GLY A 177 4.16 16.33 26.55
CA GLY A 177 2.99 16.23 27.43
C GLY A 177 1.65 16.04 26.70
N TYR A 178 1.64 15.92 25.38
CA TYR A 178 0.42 15.72 24.60
C TYR A 178 -0.21 14.35 24.89
N ALA A 179 -1.54 14.32 24.89
CA ALA A 179 -2.29 13.09 25.06
C ALA A 179 -1.98 12.10 23.91
N PRO A 180 -1.86 10.78 24.20
CA PRO A 180 -1.73 9.77 23.16
C PRO A 180 -2.92 9.78 22.20
N ARG A 181 -2.70 9.29 20.98
CA ARG A 181 -3.71 9.21 19.93
C ARG A 181 -3.79 7.80 19.38
N VAL A 182 -5.01 7.37 19.07
CA VAL A 182 -5.30 6.14 18.34
C VAL A 182 -5.07 6.40 16.86
N TYR A 183 -4.24 5.58 16.23
CA TYR A 183 -3.97 5.58 14.80
C TYR A 183 -4.44 4.28 14.17
N ASP A 184 -5.25 4.38 13.11
CA ASP A 184 -5.83 3.21 12.45
C ASP A 184 -4.97 2.76 11.25
N CYS A 185 -4.63 1.48 11.18
CA CYS A 185 -4.04 0.89 9.97
C CYS A 185 -5.14 0.50 8.97
N ALA A 186 -5.91 1.50 8.54
CA ALA A 186 -6.97 1.32 7.56
C ALA A 186 -6.40 1.05 6.16
N ALA A 187 -7.24 0.53 5.26
CA ALA A 187 -6.89 0.34 3.85
C ALA A 187 -6.42 1.64 3.17
N THR A 188 -6.93 2.80 3.59
CA THR A 188 -6.50 4.12 3.11
C THR A 188 -5.08 4.45 3.55
N THR A 189 -4.71 4.20 4.82
CA THR A 189 -3.33 4.35 5.32
C THR A 189 -2.36 3.47 4.53
N LYS A 190 -2.74 2.22 4.21
CA LYS A 190 -1.92 1.31 3.40
C LYS A 190 -1.79 1.75 1.94
N SER A 191 -2.87 2.24 1.33
CA SER A 191 -2.87 2.64 -0.08
C SER A 191 -2.31 4.03 -0.34
N HIS A 192 -2.24 4.89 0.69
CA HIS A 192 -1.80 6.28 0.60
C HIS A 192 -0.90 6.68 1.79
N PRO A 193 0.24 6.01 2.03
CA PRO A 193 1.11 6.27 3.18
C PRO A 193 1.71 7.68 3.23
N LYS A 194 1.70 8.42 2.11
CA LYS A 194 2.14 9.82 2.06
C LYS A 194 1.13 10.80 2.67
N SER A 195 -0.10 10.34 2.87
CA SER A 195 -1.11 11.12 3.57
C SER A 195 -0.94 10.91 5.07
N PRO A 196 -1.11 11.94 5.91
CA PRO A 196 -1.04 11.77 7.35
C PRO A 196 -1.99 10.66 7.82
N ALA A 197 -1.47 9.70 8.58
CA ALA A 197 -2.28 8.63 9.15
C ALA A 197 -3.37 9.25 10.05
N PRO A 198 -4.66 8.91 9.87
CA PRO A 198 -5.72 9.44 10.70
C PRO A 198 -5.47 9.08 12.17
N GLY A 199 -5.42 10.09 13.02
CA GLY A 199 -5.35 9.90 14.46
C GLY A 199 -6.54 10.53 15.17
N ARG A 200 -6.95 9.95 16.30
CA ARG A 200 -7.95 10.50 17.21
C ARG A 200 -7.40 10.48 18.63
N VAL A 201 -7.74 11.45 19.47
CA VAL A 201 -7.28 11.44 20.88
C VAL A 201 -7.73 10.14 21.54
N ALA A 202 -6.82 9.45 22.22
CA ALA A 202 -7.15 8.22 22.91
C ALA A 202 -7.97 8.56 24.16
N SER A 203 -9.21 8.04 24.20
CA SER A 203 -10.01 8.05 25.41
C SER A 203 -9.42 7.06 26.41
N ARG A 204 -9.34 7.43 27.70
CA ARG A 204 -9.05 6.46 28.76
C ARG A 204 -10.06 5.33 28.67
N GLY A 205 -9.59 4.10 28.48
CA GLY A 205 -10.45 2.92 28.60
C GLY A 205 -11.07 2.91 29.99
N VAL A 206 -12.39 2.85 30.07
CA VAL A 206 -13.07 2.55 31.33
C VAL A 206 -12.73 1.09 31.63
N ALA A 207 -11.94 0.84 32.67
CA ALA A 207 -11.71 -0.51 33.15
C ALA A 207 -13.07 -1.12 33.53
N SER A 208 -13.55 -2.05 32.72
CA SER A 208 -14.67 -2.92 33.10
C SER A 208 -14.22 -3.73 34.30
N ARG A 209 -14.78 -3.42 35.47
CA ARG A 209 -14.61 -4.19 36.71
C ARG A 209 -15.33 -5.52 36.62
#